data_AF-J1SBG4-F1
#
_entry.id   AF-J1SBG4-F1
#
_cell.length_a   1.000
_cell.length_b   1.000
_cell.length_c   1.000
_cell.angle_alpha   90.00
_cell.angle_beta   90.00
_cell.angle_gamma   90.00
#
_symmetry.space_group_name_H-M   'P 1'
#
loop_
_entity.id
_entity.type
_entity.pdbx_description
1 polymer ?
#
loop_
_entity_poly.entity_id
_entity_poly.type
_entity_poly.pdbx_seq_one_letter_code
_entity_poly.pdbx_strand_id
1 'polypeptide(L)' 'ASRRIACFAEFGGWGYRIRAGRSGFVLRSGEGIVVRLTGGREFVVTVEDAATAAALLNTYTDRARSRQGG' A
#
# COMPACT_ATOMS: atom_id res chain seq x y z
N ALA A 1 -6.10 1.90 0.54
CA ALA A 1 -7.18 0.95 0.19
C ALA A 1 -6.61 -0.46 0.14
N SER A 2 -7.41 -1.51 0.38
CA SER A 2 -7.00 -2.90 0.19
C SER A 2 -7.48 -3.44 -1.16
N ARG A 3 -6.71 -4.34 -1.76
CA ARG A 3 -7.12 -5.15 -2.92
C ARG A 3 -6.21 -6.36 -3.10
N ARG A 4 -6.64 -7.29 -3.94
CA ARG A 4 -5.78 -8.36 -4.45
C ARG A 4 -4.67 -7.82 -5.35
N ILE A 5 -3.46 -8.31 -5.15
CA ILE A 5 -2.23 -8.03 -5.88
C ILE A 5 -1.74 -9.30 -6.58
N ALA A 6 -1.49 -9.20 -7.89
CA ALA A 6 -0.89 -10.28 -8.68
C ALA A 6 0.59 -9.98 -8.93
N CYS A 7 1.50 -10.48 -8.09
CA CYS A 7 2.91 -10.03 -8.05
C CYS A 7 3.65 -10.21 -9.37
N PHE A 8 3.44 -11.33 -10.06
CA PHE A 8 4.09 -11.59 -11.33
C PHE A 8 3.56 -10.66 -12.44
N ALA A 9 2.24 -10.51 -12.57
CA ALA A 9 1.65 -9.65 -13.59
C ALA A 9 1.92 -8.16 -13.32
N GLU A 10 1.83 -7.74 -12.06
CA GLU A 10 1.87 -6.33 -11.68
C GLU A 10 3.29 -5.81 -11.43
N PHE A 11 4.18 -6.65 -10.91
CA PHE A 11 5.52 -6.26 -10.46
C PHE A 11 6.65 -7.07 -11.11
N GLY A 12 6.32 -8.12 -11.88
CA GLY A 12 7.30 -8.97 -12.56
C GLY A 12 8.06 -9.89 -11.62
N GLY A 13 7.45 -10.26 -10.48
CA GLY A 13 8.07 -11.11 -9.47
C GLY A 13 7.82 -10.60 -8.06
N TRP A 14 8.61 -11.11 -7.12
CA TRP A 14 8.55 -10.78 -5.69
C TRP A 14 9.73 -9.89 -5.25
N GLY A 15 9.65 -9.39 -4.02
CA GLY A 15 10.65 -8.52 -3.40
C GLY A 15 10.24 -7.06 -3.34
N TYR A 16 11.21 -6.19 -3.11
CA TYR A 16 11.03 -4.75 -3.19
C TYR A 16 11.19 -4.27 -4.63
N ARG A 17 10.16 -3.65 -5.19
CA ARG A 17 10.06 -3.35 -6.62
C ARG A 17 9.74 -1.88 -6.82
N ILE A 18 10.43 -1.25 -7.77
CA ILE A 18 10.23 0.15 -8.14
C ILE A 18 9.91 0.21 -9.62
N ARG A 19 8.85 0.93 -9.98
CA ARG A 19 8.44 1.27 -11.34
C ARG A 19 8.10 2.76 -11.40
N ALA A 20 7.95 3.30 -12.61
CA ALA A 20 7.48 4.67 -12.79
C ALA A 20 6.09 4.84 -12.13
N GLY A 21 5.98 5.76 -11.17
CA GLY A 21 4.73 6.07 -10.46
C GLY A 21 4.28 5.07 -9.39
N ARG A 22 4.92 3.90 -9.28
CA ARG A 22 4.53 2.86 -8.32
C ARG A 22 5.71 2.06 -7.78
N SER A 23 5.75 1.86 -6.48
CA SER A 23 6.64 0.88 -5.85
C SER A 23 5.86 -0.09 -4.98
N GLY A 24 6.49 -1.19 -4.59
CA GLY A 24 5.86 -2.09 -3.65
C GLY A 24 6.79 -3.10 -3.01
N PHE A 25 6.40 -3.52 -1.81
CA PHE A 25 6.97 -4.63 -1.08
C PHE A 25 6.05 -5.85 -1.22
N VAL A 26 6.44 -6.73 -2.13
CA VAL A 26 5.55 -7.70 -2.74
C VAL A 26 6.14 -9.08 -2.55
N LEU A 27 5.77 -9.78 -1.48
CA LEU A 27 6.38 -11.08 -1.12
C LEU A 27 5.56 -12.28 -1.61
N ARG A 28 4.25 -12.10 -1.86
CA ARG A 28 3.36 -13.14 -2.38
C ARG A 28 2.16 -12.52 -3.09
N SER A 29 1.56 -13.25 -4.03
CA SER A 29 0.27 -12.81 -4.60
C SER A 29 -0.84 -12.98 -3.55
N GLY A 30 -1.88 -12.17 -3.67
CA GLY A 30 -3.01 -12.15 -2.75
C GLY A 30 -3.30 -10.75 -2.23
N GLU A 31 -3.97 -10.65 -1.08
CA GLU A 31 -4.37 -9.36 -0.54
C GLU A 31 -3.17 -8.44 -0.24
N GLY A 32 -3.40 -7.15 -0.42
CA GLY A 32 -2.43 -6.11 -0.15
C GLY A 32 -3.06 -4.74 -0.02
N ILE A 33 -2.31 -3.82 0.56
CA ILE A 33 -2.69 -2.42 0.68
C ILE A 33 -2.02 -1.61 -0.41
N VAL A 34 -2.76 -0.64 -0.94
CA VAL A 34 -2.27 0.41 -1.82
C VAL A 34 -2.39 1.75 -1.10
N VAL A 35 -1.26 2.41 -0.95
CA VAL A 35 -1.14 3.72 -0.32
C VAL A 35 -0.82 4.74 -1.40
N ARG A 36 -1.64 5.79 -1.49
CA ARG A 36 -1.33 6.95 -2.34
C ARG A 36 -0.53 7.95 -1.51
N LEU A 37 0.72 8.16 -1.90
CA LEU A 37 1.63 9.08 -1.24
C LEU A 37 1.33 10.52 -1.66
N THR A 38 1.79 11.49 -0.86
CA THR A 38 1.58 12.93 -1.10
C THR A 38 2.12 13.39 -2.46
N GLY A 39 3.21 12.80 -2.93
CA GLY A 39 3.78 13.06 -4.25
C GLY A 39 3.07 12.36 -5.43
N GLY A 40 1.84 11.86 -5.25
CA GLY A 40 1.04 11.22 -6.30
C GLY A 40 1.44 9.78 -6.66
N ARG A 41 2.52 9.27 -6.06
CA ARG A 41 3.00 7.88 -6.26
C ARG A 41 2.18 6.88 -5.46
N GLU A 42 2.09 5.65 -5.95
CA GLU A 42 1.50 4.54 -5.22
C GLU A 42 2.56 3.64 -4.57
N PHE A 43 2.29 3.20 -3.34
CA PHE A 43 3.09 2.21 -2.63
C PHE A 43 2.22 0.99 -2.28
N VAL A 44 2.63 -0.19 -2.72
CA VAL A 44 1.88 -1.44 -2.56
C VAL A 44 2.58 -2.36 -1.56
N VAL A 45 1.83 -2.95 -0.63
CA VAL A 45 2.36 -3.96 0.30
C VAL A 45 1.42 -5.15 0.34
N THR A 46 1.94 -6.35 0.11
CA THR A 46 1.16 -7.59 0.22
C THR A 46 1.11 -8.03 1.68
N VAL A 47 -0.09 -8.23 2.22
CA VAL A 47 -0.33 -8.63 3.62
C VAL A 47 -1.62 -9.45 3.67
N GLU A 48 -1.69 -10.45 4.55
CA GLU A 48 -2.86 -11.33 4.65
C GLU A 48 -4.13 -10.61 5.02
N ASP A 49 -4.10 -9.78 6.05
CA ASP A 49 -5.22 -8.96 6.46
C ASP A 49 -5.08 -7.52 5.96
N ALA A 50 -5.18 -7.35 4.64
CA ALA A 50 -5.04 -6.04 4.01
C ALA A 50 -6.18 -5.08 4.37
N ALA A 51 -7.38 -5.60 4.63
CA ALA A 51 -8.52 -4.80 5.02
C ALA A 51 -8.28 -4.14 6.39
N THR A 52 -7.88 -4.92 7.40
CA THR A 52 -7.54 -4.40 8.72
C THR A 52 -6.33 -3.47 8.66
N ALA A 53 -5.28 -3.83 7.91
CA ALA A 53 -4.12 -2.97 7.74
C ALA A 53 -4.48 -1.62 7.10
N ALA A 54 -5.36 -1.60 6.09
CA ALA A 54 -5.83 -0.37 5.48
C ALA A 54 -6.66 0.49 6.45
N ALA A 55 -7.56 -0.13 7.23
CA ALA A 55 -8.34 0.57 8.25
C ALA A 55 -7.45 1.21 9.33
N LEU A 56 -6.44 0.47 9.80
CA LEU A 56 -5.47 0.96 10.77
C LEU A 56 -4.68 2.15 10.22
N LEU A 57 -4.19 2.04 8.99
CA LEU A 57 -3.44 3.12 8.34
C LEU A 57 -4.29 4.38 8.16
N ASN A 58 -5.56 4.23 7.78
CA ASN A 58 -6.49 5.34 7.65
C ASN A 58 -6.70 6.02 9.02
N THR A 59 -6.86 5.24 10.09
CA THR A 59 -6.99 5.75 11.47
C THR A 59 -5.78 6.59 11.88
N TYR A 60 -4.56 6.12 11.60
CA TYR A 60 -3.35 6.91 11.86
C TYR A 60 -3.27 8.18 11.01
N THR A 61 -3.71 8.10 9.76
CA THR A 61 -3.74 9.26 8.84
C THR A 61 -4.69 10.34 9.36
N ASP A 62 -5.89 9.96 9.81
CA ASP A 62 -6.88 10.90 10.34
C ASP A 62 -6.38 11.57 11.63
N ARG A 63 -5.74 10.79 12.52
CA ARG A 63 -5.07 11.33 13.72
C ARG A 63 -3.90 12.27 13.38
N ALA A 64 -3.14 11.97 12.33
CA ALA A 64 -2.04 12.81 11.90
C ALA A 64 -2.55 14.15 11.33
N ARG A 65 -3.67 14.13 10.61
CA ARG A 65 -4.33 15.34 10.11
C ARG A 65 -4.90 16.19 11.24
N SER A 66 -5.56 15.58 12.22
CA SER A 66 -6.12 16.31 13.36
C SER A 66 -5.04 17.03 14.19
N ARG A 67 -3.81 16.50 14.23
CA ARG A 67 -2.66 17.17 14.87
C ARG A 67 -2.04 18.31 14.06
N GLN A 68 -2.24 18.33 12.74
CA GLN A 68 -1.70 19.36 11.86
C GLN A 68 -2.64 20.56 11.67
N GLY A 69 -3.93 20.37 11.94
CA GLY A 69 -4.97 21.40 11.83
C GLY A 69 -5.32 22.11 13.13
N GLY A 70 -4.56 21.91 14.22
CA GLY A 70 -4.68 22.63 15.49
C GLY A 70 -3.36 23.31 15.81
#